data_AF-X0VAE2-F1
#
_entry.id   AF-X0VAE2-F1
#
_cell.length_a   1.000
_cell.length_b   1.000
_cell.length_c   1.000
_cell.angle_alpha   90.00
_cell.angle_beta   90.00
_cell.angle_gamma   90.00
#
_symmetry.space_group_name_H-M   'P 1'
#
loop_
_entity.id
_entity.type
_entity.pdbx_description
1 polymer ?
#
loop_
_entity_poly.entity_id
_entity_poly.type
_entity_poly.pdbx_seq_one_letter_code
_entity_poly.pdbx_strand_id
1 'polypeptide(L)'
;MFGARPAVTPTLQRQITARAGGTGPYAMTWGPPVKYIEIPSGEAGTRATIKIMKKLVLSPWGHRNPEVVWLARQIVEDVSPGPAKDYRAMAGAILEFMKTEVSYRLDPSGLEYVPTPWYTLVVTGREDCFTQGTLVLKKGDGLVKIETLAEGDEIWGYDRWSKVTNVWGDKGLLNTFKFTLSNGASMRLTPNHKVWVPGPDGEPTRVRAYTLEPGSFVYQPGCGGTLWAGKLAGVHRKFASG
;
A
#
# COMPACT_ATOMS: atom_id res chain seq x y z
N MET A 1 25.50 -13.67 -10.87
CA MET A 1 24.78 -14.84 -11.42
C MET A 1 23.59 -15.11 -10.50
N PHE A 2 22.37 -14.77 -10.92
CA PHE A 2 21.17 -15.09 -10.16
C PHE A 2 20.66 -16.45 -10.64
N GLY A 3 20.68 -17.44 -9.75
CA GLY A 3 20.18 -18.80 -10.03
C GLY A 3 18.68 -18.78 -10.30
N ALA A 4 18.25 -19.63 -11.24
CA ALA A 4 16.85 -19.80 -11.58
C ALA A 4 16.03 -20.24 -10.36
N ARG A 5 14.81 -19.70 -10.24
CA ARG A 5 13.86 -20.08 -9.18
C ARG A 5 13.35 -21.51 -9.39
N PRO A 6 13.28 -22.38 -8.37
CA PRO A 6 12.55 -23.63 -8.49
C PRO A 6 11.05 -23.34 -8.64
N ALA A 7 10.43 -23.93 -9.66
CA ALA A 7 8.99 -23.87 -9.86
C ALA A 7 8.29 -24.71 -8.78
N VAL A 8 7.25 -24.17 -8.15
CA VAL A 8 6.36 -24.95 -7.28
C VAL A 8 5.68 -26.00 -8.17
N THR A 9 5.90 -27.27 -7.85
CA THR A 9 5.48 -28.40 -8.70
C THR A 9 3.94 -28.47 -8.78
N PRO A 10 3.32 -28.67 -9.96
CA PRO A 10 1.86 -28.70 -10.16
C PRO A 10 1.09 -29.76 -9.34
N THR A 11 1.81 -30.67 -8.68
CA THR A 11 1.26 -31.78 -7.89
C THR A 11 0.52 -31.33 -6.64
N LEU A 12 0.92 -30.21 -6.01
CA LEU A 12 0.31 -29.73 -4.75
C LEU A 12 -1.16 -29.33 -4.94
N GLN A 13 -1.49 -28.73 -6.09
CA GLN A 13 -2.81 -28.16 -6.35
C GLN A 13 -3.90 -29.22 -6.59
N ARG A 14 -3.54 -30.40 -7.12
CA ARG A 14 -4.47 -31.52 -7.35
C ARG A 14 -4.80 -32.31 -6.08
N GLN A 15 -3.92 -32.36 -5.09
CA GLN A 15 -4.18 -33.12 -3.86
C GLN A 15 -5.20 -32.44 -2.93
N ILE A 16 -5.30 -31.11 -2.99
CA ILE A 16 -6.22 -30.32 -2.16
C ILE A 16 -7.69 -30.60 -2.55
N THR A 17 -7.99 -30.81 -3.84
CA THR A 17 -9.37 -30.98 -4.32
C THR A 17 -9.96 -32.37 -4.01
N ALA A 18 -9.12 -33.39 -3.82
CA ALA A 18 -9.57 -34.79 -3.73
C ALA A 18 -10.00 -35.23 -2.31
N ARG A 19 -9.71 -34.46 -1.25
CA ARG A 19 -9.95 -34.89 0.16
C ARG A 19 -11.21 -34.35 0.81
N ALA A 20 -11.97 -33.47 0.17
CA ALA A 20 -13.14 -32.81 0.78
C ALA A 20 -14.36 -33.73 1.04
N GLY A 21 -14.29 -35.05 0.76
CA GLY A 21 -15.43 -35.98 0.85
C GLY A 21 -15.32 -37.13 1.86
N GLY A 22 -14.35 -37.13 2.79
CA GLY A 22 -14.11 -38.27 3.69
C GLY A 22 -14.94 -38.28 4.97
N THR A 23 -15.67 -39.37 5.24
CA THR A 23 -16.46 -39.65 6.47
C THR A 23 -15.64 -40.21 7.64
N GLY A 24 -14.34 -39.91 7.71
CA GLY A 24 -13.47 -40.38 8.79
C GLY A 24 -13.72 -39.70 10.14
N PRO A 25 -13.06 -40.12 11.23
CA PRO A 25 -13.14 -39.50 12.57
C PRO A 25 -12.61 -38.04 12.61
N TYR A 26 -12.22 -37.50 11.46
CA TYR A 26 -11.91 -36.10 11.21
C TYR A 26 -13.04 -35.40 10.45
N ALA A 27 -14.29 -35.81 10.66
CA ALA A 27 -15.46 -35.13 10.11
C ALA A 27 -15.33 -33.63 10.44
N MET A 28 -15.25 -32.80 9.40
CA MET A 28 -14.96 -31.38 9.50
C MET A 28 -15.91 -30.73 10.51
N THR A 29 -15.38 -30.39 11.69
CA THR A 29 -16.05 -29.43 12.54
C THR A 29 -15.99 -28.12 11.78
N TRP A 30 -17.16 -27.65 11.32
CA TRP A 30 -17.35 -26.32 10.76
C TRP A 30 -16.50 -25.33 11.56
N GLY A 31 -15.72 -24.51 10.87
CA GLY A 31 -14.75 -23.60 11.48
C GLY A 31 -15.36 -22.75 12.61
N PRO A 32 -14.53 -22.01 13.37
CA PRO A 32 -15.03 -21.25 14.51
C PRO A 32 -16.25 -20.41 14.09
N PRO A 33 -17.29 -20.30 14.95
CA PRO A 33 -18.49 -19.56 14.61
C PRO A 33 -18.12 -18.16 14.12
N VAL A 34 -18.67 -17.76 12.98
CA VAL A 34 -18.40 -16.45 12.39
C VAL A 34 -18.97 -15.38 13.32
N LYS A 35 -18.07 -14.59 13.90
CA LYS A 35 -18.45 -13.43 14.72
C LYS A 35 -18.09 -12.15 13.98
N TYR A 36 -19.10 -11.35 13.69
CA TYR A 36 -18.90 -9.98 13.21
C TYR A 36 -18.38 -9.13 14.35
N ILE A 37 -17.26 -8.46 14.10
CA ILE A 37 -16.63 -7.51 15.03
C ILE A 37 -16.32 -6.24 14.26
N GLU A 38 -16.62 -5.09 14.86
CA GLU A 38 -16.23 -3.81 14.30
C GLU A 38 -14.74 -3.60 14.53
N ILE A 39 -14.02 -3.32 13.44
CA ILE A 39 -12.59 -3.06 13.45
C ILE A 39 -12.43 -1.57 13.16
N PRO A 40 -11.59 -0.81 13.88
CA PRO A 40 -11.36 0.59 13.53
C PRO A 40 -10.83 0.74 12.09
N SER A 41 -10.91 1.92 11.48
CA SER A 41 -10.28 2.16 10.18
C SER A 41 -8.78 2.49 10.32
N GLY A 42 -8.07 2.52 9.20
CA GLY A 42 -6.67 2.98 9.12
C GLY A 42 -5.66 2.09 9.87
N GLU A 43 -4.67 2.73 10.52
CA GLU A 43 -3.59 2.03 11.23
C GLU A 43 -4.12 1.21 12.43
N ALA A 44 -5.05 1.79 13.19
CA ALA A 44 -5.68 1.12 14.33
C ALA A 44 -6.42 -0.15 13.89
N GLY A 45 -7.12 -0.08 12.75
CA GLY A 45 -7.75 -1.23 12.10
C GLY A 45 -6.78 -2.33 11.73
N THR A 46 -5.70 -1.94 11.05
CA THR A 46 -4.65 -2.87 10.62
C THR A 46 -4.06 -3.63 11.81
N ARG A 47 -3.75 -2.92 12.90
CA ARG A 47 -3.25 -3.54 14.14
C ARG A 47 -4.27 -4.48 14.79
N ALA A 48 -5.54 -4.08 14.82
CA ALA A 48 -6.62 -4.92 15.34
C ALA A 48 -6.81 -6.20 14.52
N THR A 49 -6.82 -6.09 13.18
CA THR A 49 -6.87 -7.23 12.26
C THR A 49 -5.70 -8.20 12.51
N ILE A 50 -4.46 -7.71 12.55
CA ILE A 50 -3.28 -8.56 12.80
C ILE A 50 -3.43 -9.29 14.14
N LYS A 51 -3.95 -8.61 15.18
CA LYS A 51 -4.20 -9.22 16.49
C LYS A 51 -5.23 -10.35 16.42
N ILE A 52 -6.29 -10.19 15.62
CA ILE A 52 -7.32 -11.23 15.39
C ILE A 52 -6.73 -12.41 14.61
N MET A 53 -6.02 -12.15 13.51
CA MET A 53 -5.36 -13.20 12.72
C MET A 53 -4.38 -14.00 13.59
N LYS A 54 -3.57 -13.31 14.40
CA LYS A 54 -2.67 -13.97 15.37
C LYS A 54 -3.44 -14.86 16.34
N LYS A 55 -4.57 -14.41 16.88
CA LYS A 55 -5.42 -15.23 17.76
C LYS A 55 -5.96 -16.46 17.04
N LEU A 56 -6.38 -16.34 15.78
CA LEU A 56 -6.88 -17.48 15.00
C LEU A 56 -5.79 -18.53 14.79
N VAL A 57 -4.60 -18.11 14.35
CA VAL A 57 -3.44 -18.99 14.15
C VAL A 57 -3.02 -19.68 15.45
N LEU A 58 -2.97 -18.93 16.57
CA LEU A 58 -2.57 -19.47 17.87
C LEU A 58 -3.70 -20.21 18.60
N SER A 59 -4.95 -20.13 18.15
CA SER A 59 -6.05 -20.90 18.72
C SER A 59 -5.91 -22.40 18.39
N PRO A 60 -6.60 -23.29 19.10
CA PRO A 60 -6.63 -24.72 18.76
C PRO A 60 -7.03 -25.00 17.29
N TRP A 61 -7.76 -24.10 16.64
CA TRP A 61 -8.15 -24.21 15.23
C TRP A 61 -7.00 -24.01 14.25
N GLY A 62 -5.97 -23.24 14.62
CA GLY A 62 -4.81 -22.99 13.76
C GLY A 62 -3.73 -24.02 14.03
N HIS A 63 -2.99 -23.82 15.12
CA HIS A 63 -1.77 -24.60 15.40
C HIS A 63 -1.98 -26.08 15.74
N ARG A 64 -3.21 -26.53 16.03
CA ARG A 64 -3.52 -27.96 16.28
C ARG A 64 -4.33 -28.59 15.17
N ASN A 65 -4.73 -27.83 14.14
CA ASN A 65 -5.43 -28.41 12.99
C ASN A 65 -4.41 -29.21 12.15
N PRO A 66 -4.61 -30.54 11.99
CA PRO A 66 -3.65 -31.39 11.28
C PRO A 66 -3.41 -30.96 9.83
N GLU A 67 -4.42 -30.42 9.14
CA GLU A 67 -4.30 -29.96 7.76
C GLU A 67 -3.47 -28.67 7.67
N VAL A 68 -3.72 -27.72 8.56
CA VAL A 68 -2.93 -26.47 8.65
C VAL A 68 -1.48 -26.79 8.97
N VAL A 69 -1.24 -27.69 9.92
CA VAL A 69 0.11 -28.15 10.28
C VAL A 69 0.77 -28.89 9.11
N TRP A 70 0.02 -29.73 8.38
CA TRP A 70 0.53 -30.45 7.22
C TRP A 70 0.90 -29.49 6.08
N LEU A 71 0.04 -28.54 5.72
CA LEU A 71 0.34 -27.51 4.71
C LEU A 71 1.53 -26.65 5.12
N ALA A 72 1.59 -26.21 6.39
CA ALA A 72 2.72 -25.44 6.90
C ALA A 72 4.04 -26.22 6.80
N ARG A 73 4.02 -27.55 7.01
CA ARG A 73 5.19 -28.41 6.82
C ARG A 73 5.61 -28.46 5.35
N GLN A 74 4.68 -28.56 4.40
CA GLN A 74 5.00 -28.56 2.98
C GLN A 74 5.69 -27.26 2.53
N ILE A 75 5.26 -26.10 3.06
CA ILE A 75 5.86 -24.80 2.73
C ILE A 75 7.33 -24.73 3.15
N VAL A 76 7.69 -25.39 4.26
CA VAL A 76 9.03 -25.27 4.86
C VAL A 76 9.92 -26.50 4.66
N GLU A 77 9.43 -27.52 3.98
CA GLU A 77 10.10 -28.81 3.77
C GLU A 77 11.47 -28.62 3.11
N ASP A 78 11.52 -27.80 2.05
CA ASP A 78 12.72 -27.59 1.23
C ASP A 78 13.81 -26.76 1.93
N VAL A 79 13.43 -25.94 2.91
CA VAL A 79 14.34 -24.99 3.57
C VAL A 79 14.88 -25.47 4.91
N SER A 80 14.40 -26.62 5.40
CA SER A 80 14.88 -27.24 6.64
C SER A 80 14.90 -28.77 6.57
N PRO A 81 15.65 -29.39 5.62
CA PRO A 81 15.65 -30.84 5.42
C PRO A 81 16.42 -31.64 6.49
N GLY A 82 17.11 -30.96 7.42
CA GLY A 82 17.97 -31.58 8.43
C GLY A 82 17.33 -31.73 9.83
N PRO A 83 18.01 -32.44 10.75
CA PRO A 83 17.53 -32.61 12.14
C PRO A 83 17.54 -31.31 12.95
N ALA A 84 18.35 -30.32 12.56
CA ALA A 84 18.35 -28.98 13.14
C ALA A 84 17.37 -28.07 12.37
N LYS A 85 16.41 -27.48 13.09
CA LYS A 85 15.43 -26.56 12.51
C LYS A 85 16.07 -25.19 12.27
N ASP A 86 16.16 -24.76 11.00
CA ASP A 86 16.50 -23.38 10.68
C ASP A 86 15.25 -22.51 10.70
N TYR A 87 14.92 -21.99 11.89
CA TYR A 87 13.74 -21.15 12.09
C TYR A 87 13.74 -19.89 11.20
N ARG A 88 14.92 -19.37 10.82
CA ARG A 88 15.02 -18.18 9.98
C ARG A 88 14.66 -18.51 8.54
N ALA A 89 15.19 -19.61 8.00
CA ALA A 89 14.86 -20.09 6.66
C ALA A 89 13.37 -20.48 6.56
N MET A 90 12.85 -21.18 7.57
CA MET A 90 11.42 -21.54 7.65
C MET A 90 10.52 -20.29 7.66
N ALA A 91 10.84 -19.27 8.47
CA ALA A 91 10.08 -18.02 8.49
C ALA A 91 10.14 -17.28 7.14
N GLY A 92 11.29 -17.31 6.47
CA GLY A 92 11.46 -16.75 5.13
C GLY A 92 10.58 -17.44 4.09
N ALA A 93 10.52 -18.78 4.10
CA ALA A 93 9.68 -19.56 3.18
C ALA A 93 8.18 -19.29 3.38
N ILE A 94 7.72 -19.22 4.64
CA ILE A 94 6.33 -18.87 4.97
C ILE A 94 6.00 -17.46 4.46
N LEU A 95 6.88 -16.49 4.67
CA LEU A 95 6.67 -15.12 4.19
C LEU A 95 6.59 -15.07 2.66
N GLU A 96 7.43 -15.81 1.96
CA GLU A 96 7.42 -15.83 0.50
C GLU A 96 6.15 -16.50 -0.03
N PHE A 97 5.74 -17.63 0.54
CA PHE A 97 4.45 -18.26 0.22
C PHE A 97 3.27 -17.30 0.43
N MET A 98 3.25 -16.54 1.53
CA MET A 98 2.21 -15.54 1.76
C MET A 98 2.21 -14.43 0.71
N LYS A 99 3.37 -14.07 0.16
CA LYS A 99 3.45 -13.05 -0.89
C LYS A 99 2.97 -13.58 -2.25
N THR A 100 3.23 -14.85 -2.58
CA THR A 100 2.93 -15.41 -3.91
C THR A 100 1.55 -16.05 -3.99
N GLU A 101 1.17 -16.83 -2.98
CA GLU A 101 -0.03 -17.69 -3.04
C GLU A 101 -1.24 -17.06 -2.36
N VAL A 102 -1.02 -16.25 -1.32
CA VAL A 102 -2.12 -15.53 -0.66
C VAL A 102 -2.41 -14.26 -1.46
N SER A 103 -3.09 -14.45 -2.59
CA SER A 103 -3.68 -13.36 -3.35
C SER A 103 -4.69 -12.64 -2.46
N TYR A 104 -4.37 -11.41 -2.06
CA TYR A 104 -5.37 -10.52 -1.50
C TYR A 104 -6.38 -10.23 -2.59
N ARG A 105 -7.55 -10.86 -2.49
CA ARG A 105 -8.69 -10.45 -3.29
C ARG A 105 -9.13 -9.10 -2.75
N LEU A 106 -9.18 -8.10 -3.63
CA LEU A 106 -9.93 -6.87 -3.39
C LEU A 106 -11.29 -7.27 -2.85
N ASP A 107 -11.58 -6.87 -1.62
CA ASP A 107 -12.91 -7.05 -1.08
C ASP A 107 -13.89 -6.30 -2.00
N PRO A 108 -14.98 -6.92 -2.48
CA PRO A 108 -16.02 -6.19 -3.19
C PRO A 108 -16.43 -4.96 -2.37
N SER A 109 -16.56 -3.83 -3.05
CA SER A 109 -16.77 -2.51 -2.46
C SER A 109 -17.77 -2.53 -1.30
N GLY A 110 -17.31 -2.16 -0.10
CA GLY A 110 -18.18 -1.96 1.07
C GLY A 110 -17.84 -2.78 2.32
N LEU A 111 -16.84 -3.69 2.29
CA LEU A 111 -16.51 -4.55 3.45
C LEU A 111 -15.03 -4.61 3.87
N GLU A 112 -14.11 -3.86 3.26
CA GLU A 112 -12.68 -4.08 3.50
C GLU A 112 -12.16 -3.44 4.80
N TYR A 113 -11.91 -4.26 5.82
CA TYR A 113 -11.18 -3.91 7.06
C TYR A 113 -9.69 -4.28 7.05
N VAL A 114 -9.13 -4.68 5.90
CA VAL A 114 -7.70 -4.99 5.80
C VAL A 114 -7.11 -4.37 4.54
N PRO A 115 -6.29 -3.31 4.67
CA PRO A 115 -5.51 -2.86 3.54
C PRO A 115 -4.62 -4.00 3.00
N THR A 116 -4.55 -4.17 1.67
CA THR A 116 -3.70 -5.18 1.01
C THR A 116 -2.25 -5.17 1.56
N PRO A 117 -1.41 -6.21 1.42
CA PRO A 117 -0.03 -6.23 1.90
C PRO A 117 0.78 -5.15 1.24
N TRP A 118 0.48 -4.84 -0.04
CA TRP A 118 0.98 -3.66 -0.69
C TRP A 118 0.58 -2.42 0.11
N TYR A 119 -0.70 -2.24 0.42
CA TYR A 119 -1.18 -1.13 1.25
C TYR A 119 -0.64 -1.15 2.71
N THR A 120 -0.24 -2.30 3.27
CA THR A 120 0.35 -2.42 4.63
C THR A 120 1.86 -2.18 4.64
N LEU A 121 2.59 -2.62 3.60
CA LEU A 121 4.03 -2.42 3.41
C LEU A 121 4.35 -1.05 2.79
N VAL A 122 3.43 -0.51 1.99
CA VAL A 122 3.64 0.65 1.12
C VAL A 122 2.73 1.82 1.51
N VAL A 123 1.51 1.58 2.00
CA VAL A 123 0.56 2.64 2.39
C VAL A 123 0.41 2.74 3.91
N THR A 124 1.50 3.16 4.54
CA THR A 124 1.40 4.00 5.75
C THR A 124 1.19 5.47 5.37
N GLY A 125 0.50 5.80 4.26
CA GLY A 125 0.41 7.19 3.77
C GLY A 125 1.78 7.87 3.54
N ARG A 126 2.87 7.08 3.55
CA ARG A 126 4.25 7.58 3.50
C ARG A 126 4.70 7.90 2.08
N GLU A 127 3.96 7.45 1.07
CA GLU A 127 4.27 7.70 -0.33
C GLU A 127 3.60 8.93 -0.93
N ASP A 128 2.96 9.79 -0.14
CA ASP A 128 2.43 11.07 -0.64
C ASP A 128 3.47 12.15 -0.36
N CYS A 129 4.38 12.39 -1.31
CA CYS A 129 5.53 13.29 -1.12
C CYS A 129 5.82 14.14 -2.35
N PHE A 130 6.24 15.37 -2.11
CA PHE A 130 6.94 16.20 -3.08
C PHE A 130 8.45 15.98 -2.97
N THR A 131 9.17 16.24 -4.05
CA THR A 131 10.64 16.23 -4.02
C THR A 131 11.15 17.47 -3.27
N GLN A 132 12.30 17.36 -2.60
CA GLN A 132 13.03 18.50 -2.05
C GLN A 132 13.21 19.61 -3.10
N GLY A 133 13.11 20.86 -2.68
CA GLY A 133 13.17 22.04 -3.55
C GLY A 133 11.85 22.39 -4.24
N THR A 134 10.78 21.62 -4.03
CA THR A 134 9.44 22.01 -4.47
C THR A 134 9.04 23.31 -3.80
N LEU A 135 8.53 24.28 -4.56
CA LEU A 135 8.11 25.58 -4.04
C LEU A 135 6.66 25.54 -3.57
N VAL A 136 6.40 26.11 -2.41
CA VAL A 136 5.08 26.24 -1.77
C VAL A 136 4.85 27.70 -1.44
N LEU A 137 3.61 28.19 -1.64
CA LEU A 137 3.24 29.56 -1.28
C LEU A 137 2.94 29.63 0.22
N LYS A 138 3.84 30.29 0.98
CA LYS A 138 3.75 30.54 2.41
C LYS A 138 3.28 31.97 2.69
N LYS A 139 2.38 32.12 3.66
CA LYS A 139 1.80 33.41 4.04
C LYS A 139 2.88 34.33 4.60
N GLY A 140 3.00 35.54 4.06
CA GLY A 140 4.00 36.54 4.47
C GLY A 140 5.37 36.39 3.78
N ASP A 141 5.76 35.17 3.38
CA ASP A 141 7.09 34.89 2.80
C ASP A 141 7.09 34.67 1.29
N GLY A 142 5.93 34.43 0.67
CA GLY A 142 5.85 34.11 -0.77
C GLY A 142 6.22 32.66 -1.06
N LEU A 143 6.91 32.41 -2.18
CA LEU A 143 7.31 31.05 -2.57
C LEU A 143 8.56 30.61 -1.79
N VAL A 144 8.41 29.60 -0.95
CA VAL A 144 9.49 28.99 -0.16
C VAL A 144 9.68 27.52 -0.54
N LYS A 145 10.85 26.96 -0.29
CA LYS A 145 11.08 25.53 -0.52
C LYS A 145 10.35 24.70 0.54
N ILE A 146 9.80 23.55 0.15
CA ILE A 146 9.01 22.71 1.04
C ILE A 146 9.80 22.23 2.26
N GLU A 147 11.10 22.00 2.12
CA GLU A 147 11.98 21.56 3.22
C GLU A 147 12.24 22.64 4.28
N THR A 148 11.87 23.90 4.04
CA THR A 148 12.00 24.98 5.02
C THR A 148 10.71 25.24 5.81
N LEU A 149 9.64 24.49 5.54
CA LEU A 149 8.38 24.61 6.28
C LEU A 149 8.53 24.06 7.69
N ALA A 150 7.86 24.70 8.65
CA ALA A 150 7.75 24.26 10.03
C ALA A 150 6.28 24.06 10.44
N GLU A 151 6.06 23.28 11.49
CA GLU A 151 4.74 23.20 12.12
C GLU A 151 4.29 24.59 12.58
N GLY A 152 3.06 24.95 12.24
CA GLY A 152 2.49 26.25 12.53
C GLY A 152 2.55 27.25 11.37
N ASP A 153 3.37 27.03 10.36
CA ASP A 153 3.37 27.85 9.14
C ASP A 153 1.98 27.81 8.46
N GLU A 154 1.61 28.90 7.77
CA GLU A 154 0.40 28.94 6.94
C GLU A 154 0.78 28.88 5.45
N ILE A 155 0.26 27.88 4.75
CA ILE A 155 0.48 27.69 3.31
C ILE A 155 -0.83 27.80 2.52
N TRP A 156 -0.74 28.23 1.27
CA TRP A 156 -1.90 28.26 0.38
C TRP A 156 -2.27 26.83 -0.03
N GLY A 157 -3.46 26.39 0.38
CA GLY A 157 -4.01 25.08 0.03
C GLY A 157 -4.79 25.12 -1.29
N TYR A 158 -5.90 24.38 -1.34
CA TYR A 158 -6.83 24.43 -2.46
C TYR A 158 -7.45 25.83 -2.56
N ASP A 159 -8.29 26.22 -1.59
CA ASP A 159 -9.10 27.44 -1.63
C ASP A 159 -8.85 28.40 -0.45
N ARG A 160 -7.89 28.07 0.43
CA ARG A 160 -7.63 28.83 1.65
C ARG A 160 -6.22 28.65 2.17
N TRP A 161 -5.78 29.61 2.98
CA TRP A 161 -4.63 29.43 3.87
C TRP A 161 -4.91 28.29 4.86
N SER A 162 -3.96 27.36 4.97
CA SER A 162 -4.04 26.20 5.84
C SER A 162 -2.80 26.13 6.73
N LYS A 163 -2.99 25.85 8.01
CA LYS A 163 -1.90 25.68 8.96
C LYS A 163 -1.22 24.31 8.75
N VAL A 164 0.10 24.32 8.66
CA VAL A 164 0.93 23.10 8.65
C VAL A 164 0.86 22.48 10.04
N THR A 165 0.31 21.27 10.12
CA THR A 165 0.16 20.56 11.41
C THR A 165 1.27 19.57 11.67
N ASN A 166 1.95 19.08 10.63
CA ASN A 166 3.07 18.15 10.72
C ASN A 166 4.03 18.39 9.56
N VAL A 167 5.33 18.25 9.81
CA VAL A 167 6.37 18.21 8.78
C VAL A 167 7.02 16.84 8.79
N TRP A 168 6.87 16.11 7.68
CA TRP A 168 7.49 14.80 7.51
C TRP A 168 8.86 15.01 6.88
N GLY A 169 9.92 14.69 7.62
CA GLY A 169 11.31 14.81 7.15
C GLY A 169 11.65 13.90 5.96
N ASP A 170 12.95 13.76 5.68
CA ASP A 170 13.44 12.94 4.57
C ASP A 170 12.96 11.48 4.69
N LYS A 171 12.23 11.01 3.67
CA LYS A 171 11.76 9.63 3.55
C LYS A 171 12.69 8.75 2.71
N GLY A 172 13.88 9.25 2.40
CA GLY A 172 14.88 8.62 1.57
C GLY A 172 14.55 8.75 0.08
N LEU A 173 15.25 7.95 -0.73
CA LEU A 173 15.09 7.94 -2.18
C LEU A 173 13.78 7.23 -2.56
N LEU A 174 12.88 7.97 -3.22
CA LEU A 174 11.61 7.46 -3.72
C LEU A 174 11.51 7.64 -5.24
N ASN A 175 10.73 6.77 -5.88
CA ASN A 175 10.35 6.93 -7.28
C ASN A 175 9.49 8.18 -7.44
N THR A 176 9.76 8.99 -8.48
CA THR A 176 9.03 10.25 -8.70
C THR A 176 8.62 10.42 -10.16
N PHE A 177 7.50 11.10 -10.37
CA PHE A 177 7.05 11.59 -11.66
C PHE A 177 7.33 13.07 -11.76
N LYS A 178 7.92 13.50 -12.88
CA LYS A 178 8.04 14.90 -13.25
C LYS A 178 6.93 15.24 -14.24
N PHE A 179 6.01 16.09 -13.80
CA PHE A 179 4.97 16.67 -14.63
C PHE A 179 5.45 18.03 -15.15
N THR A 180 5.24 18.27 -16.44
CA THR A 180 5.43 19.59 -17.05
C THR A 180 4.08 20.09 -17.54
N LEU A 181 3.72 21.30 -17.15
CA LEU A 181 2.46 21.93 -17.49
C LEU A 181 2.63 22.85 -18.71
N SER A 182 1.53 23.15 -19.38
CA SER A 182 1.50 23.95 -20.60
C SER A 182 1.99 25.39 -20.42
N ASN A 183 1.98 25.91 -19.19
CA ASN A 183 2.53 27.22 -18.83
C ASN A 183 4.03 27.18 -18.48
N GLY A 184 4.70 26.05 -18.67
CA GLY A 184 6.12 25.87 -18.35
C GLY A 184 6.41 25.53 -16.89
N ALA A 185 5.40 25.57 -16.00
CA ALA A 185 5.57 25.11 -14.64
C ALA A 185 5.83 23.59 -14.61
N SER A 186 6.54 23.12 -13.59
CA SER A 186 6.76 21.69 -13.40
C SER A 186 6.66 21.31 -11.93
N MET A 187 6.25 20.07 -11.67
CA MET A 187 6.19 19.51 -10.33
C MET A 187 6.79 18.11 -10.32
N ARG A 188 7.45 17.74 -9.22
CA ARG A 188 7.97 16.39 -8.99
C ARG A 188 7.39 15.82 -7.71
N LEU A 189 6.72 14.69 -7.85
CA LEU A 189 6.01 14.03 -6.76
C LEU A 189 5.96 12.52 -6.99
N THR A 190 5.73 11.78 -5.91
CA THR A 190 5.61 10.33 -5.93
C THR A 190 4.34 9.87 -6.66
N PRO A 191 4.30 8.67 -7.26
CA PRO A 191 3.16 8.19 -8.04
C PRO A 191 1.82 8.19 -7.29
N ASN A 192 1.85 7.97 -5.97
CA ASN A 192 0.65 7.88 -5.14
C ASN A 192 0.18 9.22 -4.56
N HIS A 193 0.95 10.30 -4.77
CA HIS A 193 0.62 11.65 -4.31
C HIS A 193 -0.69 12.12 -4.93
N LYS A 194 -1.58 12.72 -4.13
CA LYS A 194 -2.88 13.19 -4.62
C LYS A 194 -2.80 14.62 -5.11
N VAL A 195 -3.34 14.88 -6.30
CA VAL A 195 -3.47 16.23 -6.85
C VAL A 195 -4.93 16.56 -7.12
N TRP A 196 -5.25 17.85 -7.13
CA TRP A 196 -6.56 18.35 -7.49
C TRP A 196 -6.69 18.47 -9.01
N VAL A 197 -7.79 17.93 -9.56
CA VAL A 197 -8.14 18.01 -10.98
C VAL A 197 -9.62 18.42 -11.12
N PRO A 198 -10.05 18.99 -12.26
CA PRO A 198 -11.47 19.19 -12.53
C PRO A 198 -12.21 17.84 -12.57
N GLY A 199 -13.29 17.73 -11.80
CA GLY A 199 -14.20 16.60 -11.82
C GLY A 199 -15.14 16.65 -13.02
N PRO A 200 -15.92 15.57 -13.26
CA PRO A 200 -16.85 15.48 -14.39
C PRO A 200 -17.99 16.51 -14.33
N ASP A 201 -18.33 16.97 -13.13
CA ASP A 201 -19.30 18.01 -12.82
C ASP A 201 -18.67 19.41 -12.74
N GLY A 202 -17.37 19.53 -13.01
CA GLY A 202 -16.60 20.76 -12.80
C GLY A 202 -16.09 20.94 -11.38
N GLU A 203 -16.57 20.14 -10.41
CA GLU A 203 -16.14 20.23 -9.03
C GLU A 203 -14.74 19.63 -8.85
N PRO A 204 -13.90 20.19 -7.98
CA PRO A 204 -12.54 19.69 -7.76
C PRO A 204 -12.56 18.29 -7.17
N THR A 205 -11.83 17.37 -7.79
CA THR A 205 -11.62 16.01 -7.27
C THR A 205 -10.15 15.70 -7.08
N ARG A 206 -9.83 14.79 -6.15
CA ARG A 206 -8.46 14.35 -5.91
C ARG A 206 -8.21 13.04 -6.61
N VAL A 207 -7.26 13.04 -7.53
CA VAL A 207 -6.76 11.83 -8.19
C VAL A 207 -5.31 11.59 -7.83
N ARG A 208 -4.83 10.36 -8.02
CA ARG A 208 -3.43 10.02 -7.78
C ARG A 208 -2.59 10.39 -8.98
N ALA A 209 -1.34 10.79 -8.73
CA ALA A 209 -0.45 11.22 -9.80
C ALA A 209 -0.24 10.18 -10.90
N TYR A 210 -0.27 8.88 -10.57
CA TYR A 210 -0.12 7.82 -11.56
C TYR A 210 -1.28 7.67 -12.54
N THR A 211 -2.44 8.28 -12.26
CA THR A 211 -3.58 8.26 -13.18
C THR A 211 -3.55 9.43 -14.15
N LEU A 212 -2.59 10.35 -14.01
CA LEU A 212 -2.46 11.51 -14.88
C LEU A 212 -1.70 11.15 -16.16
N GLU A 213 -2.22 11.64 -17.28
CA GLU A 213 -1.62 11.47 -18.60
C GLU A 213 -1.41 12.84 -19.27
N PRO A 214 -0.58 12.95 -20.31
CA PRO A 214 -0.51 14.17 -21.12
C PRO A 214 -1.92 14.59 -21.57
N GLY A 215 -2.26 15.85 -21.34
CA GLY A 215 -3.58 16.40 -21.61
C GLY A 215 -4.53 16.46 -20.41
N SER A 216 -4.25 15.77 -19.29
CA SER A 216 -5.02 15.98 -18.05
C SER A 216 -4.84 17.41 -17.52
N PHE A 217 -5.81 17.88 -16.75
CA PHE A 217 -5.75 19.19 -16.09
C PHE A 217 -5.43 19.02 -14.60
N VAL A 218 -4.60 19.89 -14.05
CA VAL A 218 -4.26 19.92 -12.63
C VAL A 218 -4.40 21.34 -12.12
N TYR A 219 -5.03 21.51 -10.96
CA TYR A 219 -5.15 22.83 -10.32
C TYR A 219 -3.80 23.32 -9.81
N GLN A 220 -3.55 24.61 -10.00
CA GLN A 220 -2.39 25.34 -9.54
C GLN A 220 -2.80 26.60 -8.79
N PRO A 221 -2.02 27.06 -7.81
CA PRO A 221 -2.16 28.40 -7.28
C PRO A 221 -1.82 29.42 -8.38
N GLY A 222 -2.76 30.31 -8.66
CA GLY A 222 -2.59 31.49 -9.49
C GLY A 222 -2.30 32.73 -8.66
N CYS A 223 -2.08 33.84 -9.37
CA CYS A 223 -1.87 35.14 -8.75
C CYS A 223 -3.08 35.53 -7.88
N GLY A 224 -2.81 36.05 -6.68
CA GLY A 224 -3.83 36.51 -5.75
C GLY A 224 -4.60 35.39 -5.03
N GLY A 225 -4.12 34.14 -5.04
CA GLY A 225 -4.79 33.01 -4.37
C GLY A 225 -5.97 32.45 -5.18
N THR A 226 -6.10 32.80 -6.45
CA THR A 226 -7.06 32.14 -7.34
C THR A 226 -6.51 30.79 -7.78
N LEU A 227 -7.36 29.78 -8.02
CA LEU A 227 -6.93 28.51 -8.59
C LEU A 227 -7.12 28.51 -10.11
N TRP A 228 -6.14 27.95 -10.82
CA TRP A 228 -6.21 27.79 -12.28
C TRP A 228 -5.88 26.35 -12.65
N ALA A 229 -6.65 25.78 -13.58
CA ALA A 229 -6.38 24.46 -14.11
C ALA A 229 -5.35 24.54 -15.25
N GLY A 230 -4.15 24.03 -15.00
CA GLY A 230 -3.09 23.91 -16.02
C GLY A 230 -3.16 22.55 -16.73
N LYS A 231 -3.02 22.55 -18.05
CA LYS A 231 -2.98 21.31 -18.85
C LYS A 231 -1.59 20.69 -18.77
N LEU A 232 -1.50 19.38 -18.54
CA LEU A 232 -0.25 18.63 -18.59
C LEU A 232 0.24 18.55 -20.03
N ALA A 233 1.45 19.06 -20.27
CA ALA A 233 2.15 18.97 -21.54
C ALA A 233 2.96 17.66 -21.65
N GLY A 234 3.45 17.13 -20.52
CA GLY A 234 4.22 15.89 -20.52
C GLY A 234 4.39 15.27 -19.14
N VAL A 235 4.64 13.96 -19.12
CA VAL A 235 4.86 13.15 -17.92
C VAL A 235 6.16 12.35 -18.10
N HIS A 236 7.16 12.61 -17.27
CA HIS A 236 8.41 11.84 -17.26
C HIS A 236 8.50 11.01 -15.98
N ARG A 237 8.69 9.70 -16.13
CA ARG A 237 8.75 8.76 -15.01
C ARG A 237 10.22 8.48 -14.69
N LYS A 238 10.67 8.87 -13.49
CA LYS A 238 12.04 8.58 -13.02
C LYS A 238 11.98 7.56 -11.90
N PHE A 239 12.57 6.40 -12.16
CA PHE A 239 12.78 5.36 -11.16
C PHE A 239 14.09 5.63 -10.43
N ALA A 240 14.10 5.46 -9.10
CA ALA A 240 15.31 5.45 -8.32
C ALA A 240 16.13 4.22 -8.76
N SER A 241 17.30 4.46 -9.36
CA SER A 241 18.29 3.41 -9.58
C SER A 241 18.93 3.09 -8.23
N GLY A 242 18.66 1.90 -7.71
CA GLY A 242 19.32 1.37 -6.51
C GLY A 242 20.76 0.96 -6.77
#